data_AF-A0A6F9CTN9-F1
#
_entry.id   AF-A0A6F9CTN9-F1
#
_cell.length_a   1.000
_cell.length_b   1.000
_cell.length_c   1.000
_cell.angle_alpha   90.00
_cell.angle_beta   90.00
_cell.angle_gamma   90.00
#
_symmetry.space_group_name_H-M   'P 1'
#
loop_
_entity.id
_entity.type
_entity.pdbx_description
1 polymer ?
#
loop_
_entity_poly.entity_id
_entity_poly.type
_entity_poly.pdbx_seq_one_letter_code
_entity_poly.pdbx_strand_id
1 'polypeptide(L)'
;MVKMPLCGGTTGPKDATEEVQNICDEMKPHAEQKTGRNFDVFTAKTYKTQLVAGTNFFIKVHVGGEDYVHLRVYRMLPHYGSKLELTRLQESKAHSDPIEYFE
;
A
#
# COMPACT_ATOMS: atom_id res chain seq x y z
N MET A 1 9.84 3.24 25.38
CA MET A 1 8.35 3.27 25.33
C MET A 1 7.92 2.85 23.94
N VAL A 2 7.24 1.70 23.80
CA VAL A 2 6.61 1.33 22.52
C VAL A 2 5.27 2.06 22.46
N LYS A 3 5.14 3.00 21.53
CA LYS A 3 3.91 3.75 21.28
C LYS A 3 2.90 2.77 20.68
N MET A 4 1.96 2.28 21.49
CA MET A 4 0.88 1.42 20.98
C MET A 4 0.08 2.21 19.94
N PRO A 5 -0.14 1.68 18.72
CA PRO A 5 -1.00 2.35 17.74
C PRO A 5 -2.41 2.44 18.33
N LEU A 6 -2.94 3.66 18.43
CA LEU A 6 -4.36 3.88 18.70
C LEU A 6 -5.17 3.33 17.51
N CYS A 7 -6.30 2.68 17.75
CA CYS A 7 -7.21 2.26 16.68
C CYS A 7 -7.51 3.46 15.76
N GLY A 8 -7.31 3.29 14.45
CA GLY A 8 -7.50 4.36 13.46
C GLY A 8 -6.27 5.22 13.15
N GLY A 9 -5.17 5.16 13.93
CA GLY A 9 -3.92 5.84 13.58
C GLY A 9 -3.05 5.02 12.62
N THR A 10 -2.29 5.69 11.75
CA THR A 10 -1.24 5.04 10.95
C THR A 10 0.06 4.90 11.75
N THR A 11 0.86 3.88 11.42
CA THR A 11 2.25 3.80 11.88
C THR A 11 3.10 4.91 11.28
N GLY A 12 4.32 5.11 11.82
CA GLY A 12 5.37 5.80 11.07
C GLY A 12 5.70 5.07 9.75
N PRO A 13 6.33 5.76 8.78
CA PRO A 13 6.78 5.12 7.54
C PRO A 13 7.85 4.07 7.82
N LYS A 14 7.82 2.99 7.05
CA LYS A 14 8.78 1.88 7.09
C LYS A 14 9.19 1.53 5.67
N ASP A 15 10.40 1.01 5.49
CA ASP A 15 10.81 0.43 4.21
C ASP A 15 9.97 -0.82 3.90
N ALA A 16 9.65 -1.02 2.62
CA ALA A 16 8.87 -2.16 2.19
C ALA A 16 9.64 -3.47 2.48
N THR A 17 8.92 -4.44 3.05
CA THR A 17 9.40 -5.81 3.25
C THR A 17 9.00 -6.69 2.08
N GLU A 18 9.52 -7.91 2.03
CA GLU A 18 9.10 -8.94 1.06
C GLU A 18 7.58 -9.19 1.12
N GLU A 19 6.99 -9.20 2.33
CA GLU A 19 5.54 -9.31 2.51
C GLU A 19 4.78 -8.16 1.82
N VAL A 20 5.28 -6.93 1.95
CA VAL A 20 4.65 -5.75 1.33
C VAL A 20 4.80 -5.78 -0.19
N GLN A 21 5.95 -6.27 -0.69
CA GLN A 21 6.14 -6.49 -2.12
C GLN A 21 5.15 -7.55 -2.64
N ASN A 22 4.99 -8.68 -1.95
CA ASN A 22 4.03 -9.72 -2.34
C ASN A 22 2.58 -9.20 -2.37
N ILE A 23 2.20 -8.33 -1.42
CA ILE A 23 0.91 -7.61 -1.48
C ILE A 23 0.81 -6.78 -2.78
N CYS A 24 1.86 -6.03 -3.13
CA CYS A 24 1.88 -5.25 -4.36
C CYS A 24 1.79 -6.15 -5.61
N ASP A 25 2.49 -7.27 -5.63
CA ASP A 25 2.46 -8.20 -6.76
C ASP A 25 1.06 -8.80 -6.97
N GLU A 26 0.37 -9.17 -5.89
CA GLU A 26 -1.03 -9.63 -5.94
C GLU A 26 -1.99 -8.52 -6.41
N MET A 27 -1.73 -7.27 -6.00
CA MET A 27 -2.58 -6.13 -6.35
C MET A 27 -2.24 -5.48 -7.68
N LYS A 28 -1.12 -5.83 -8.32
CA LYS A 28 -0.68 -5.24 -9.59
C LYS A 28 -1.74 -5.34 -10.69
N PRO A 29 -2.38 -6.50 -10.96
CA PRO A 29 -3.42 -6.59 -11.99
C PRO A 29 -4.61 -5.65 -11.70
N HIS A 30 -4.99 -5.50 -10.43
CA HIS A 30 -6.06 -4.58 -10.02
C HIS A 30 -5.65 -3.11 -10.18
N ALA A 31 -4.40 -2.79 -9.90
CA ALA A 31 -3.84 -1.46 -10.10
C ALA A 31 -3.83 -1.10 -11.59
N GLU A 32 -3.33 -1.99 -12.45
CA GLU A 32 -3.29 -1.82 -13.90
C GLU A 32 -4.70 -1.66 -14.49
N GLN A 33 -5.65 -2.49 -14.05
CA GLN A 33 -7.05 -2.37 -14.46
C GLN A 33 -7.66 -1.02 -14.08
N LYS A 34 -7.38 -0.53 -12.87
CA LYS A 34 -7.96 0.72 -12.34
C LYS A 34 -7.38 1.97 -13.01
N THR A 35 -6.12 1.92 -13.42
CA THR A 35 -5.41 3.03 -14.07
C THR A 35 -5.49 2.97 -15.60
N GLY A 36 -5.89 1.82 -16.16
CA GLY A 36 -5.89 1.60 -17.61
C GLY A 36 -4.50 1.56 -18.21
N ARG A 37 -3.45 1.32 -17.40
CA ARG A 37 -2.06 1.24 -17.84
C ARG A 37 -1.40 -0.03 -17.32
N ASN A 38 -0.49 -0.60 -18.10
CA ASN A 38 0.38 -1.68 -17.63
C ASN A 38 1.64 -1.10 -16.97
N PHE A 39 2.14 -1.76 -15.94
CA PHE A 39 3.32 -1.34 -15.20
C PHE A 39 4.47 -2.33 -15.43
N ASP A 40 5.51 -1.92 -16.16
CA ASP A 40 6.69 -2.78 -16.36
C ASP A 40 7.52 -2.92 -15.06
N VAL A 41 7.53 -1.86 -14.25
CA VAL A 41 8.13 -1.82 -12.91
C VAL A 41 7.00 -1.68 -11.89
N PHE A 42 7.07 -2.44 -10.79
CA PHE A 42 6.07 -2.34 -9.72
C PHE A 42 6.70 -2.69 -8.36
N THR A 43 7.60 -1.82 -7.89
CA THR A 43 8.42 -2.10 -6.71
C THR A 43 7.97 -1.29 -5.50
N ALA A 44 7.52 -1.97 -4.45
CA ALA A 44 7.21 -1.34 -3.18
C ALA A 44 8.47 -0.70 -2.58
N LYS A 45 8.36 0.56 -2.11
CA LYS A 45 9.48 1.29 -1.50
C LYS A 45 9.27 1.53 -0.01
N THR A 46 8.17 2.16 0.34
CA THR A 46 7.84 2.46 1.74
C THR A 46 6.36 2.22 2.00
N TYR A 47 6.02 1.95 3.25
CA TYR A 47 4.63 1.72 3.63
C TYR A 47 4.32 2.23 5.04
N LYS A 48 3.03 2.43 5.29
CA LYS A 48 2.43 2.59 6.62
C LYS A 48 1.31 1.58 6.77
N THR A 49 1.01 1.21 8.01
CA THR A 49 -0.19 0.41 8.31
C THR A 49 -1.13 1.16 9.24
N GLN A 50 -2.41 0.83 9.18
CA GLN A 50 -3.44 1.31 10.10
C GLN A 50 -4.27 0.12 10.56
N LEU A 51 -4.37 -0.07 11.88
CA LEU A 51 -5.18 -1.12 12.48
C LEU A 51 -6.65 -0.70 12.50
N VAL A 52 -7.52 -1.56 11.96
CA VAL A 52 -8.99 -1.42 11.91
C VAL A 52 -9.62 -2.78 12.26
N ALA A 53 -10.83 -3.09 11.78
CA ALA A 53 -11.38 -4.45 11.80
C ALA A 53 -10.69 -5.37 10.77
N GLY A 54 -9.35 -5.32 10.74
CA GLY A 54 -8.45 -5.75 9.67
C GLY A 54 -7.23 -4.82 9.66
N THR A 55 -6.50 -4.77 8.55
CA THR A 55 -5.34 -3.89 8.43
C THR A 55 -5.35 -3.16 7.09
N ASN A 56 -5.29 -1.84 7.10
CA ASN A 56 -4.98 -1.07 5.89
C ASN A 56 -3.46 -0.97 5.74
N PHE A 57 -2.98 -1.20 4.53
CA PHE A 57 -1.62 -0.91 4.08
C PHE A 57 -1.67 0.28 3.13
N PHE A 58 -0.89 1.31 3.42
CA PHE A 58 -0.62 2.43 2.54
C PHE A 58 0.78 2.23 1.99
N ILE A 59 0.91 1.97 0.69
CA ILE A 59 2.18 1.52 0.09
C ILE A 59 2.56 2.46 -1.04
N LYS A 60 3.76 3.05 -0.96
CA LYS A 60 4.39 3.75 -2.08
C LYS A 60 5.06 2.72 -2.99
N VAL A 61 4.71 2.73 -4.27
CA VAL A 61 5.20 1.81 -5.29
C VAL A 61 5.84 2.61 -6.40
N HIS A 62 7.09 2.29 -6.72
CA HIS A 62 7.80 2.82 -7.89
C HIS A 62 7.31 2.10 -9.15
N VAL A 63 6.96 2.87 -10.18
CA VAL A 63 6.39 2.34 -11.42
C VAL A 63 7.20 2.64 -12.67
N GLY A 64 8.45 3.09 -12.50
CA GLY A 64 9.41 3.36 -13.58
C GLY A 64 9.79 4.85 -13.67
N GLY A 65 11.01 5.14 -14.10
CA GLY A 65 11.54 6.50 -14.13
C GLY A 65 11.43 7.19 -12.76
N GLU A 66 10.85 8.38 -12.73
CA GLU A 66 10.55 9.14 -11.50
C GLU A 66 9.08 9.01 -11.05
N ASP A 67 8.30 8.11 -11.67
CA ASP A 67 6.86 7.96 -11.42
C ASP A 67 6.56 6.93 -10.32
N TYR A 68 5.58 7.25 -9.50
CA TYR A 68 5.13 6.45 -8.37
C TYR A 68 3.61 6.42 -8.30
N VAL A 69 3.09 5.35 -7.70
CA VAL A 69 1.70 5.27 -7.27
C VAL A 69 1.64 4.96 -5.78
N HIS A 70 0.61 5.46 -5.12
CA HIS A 70 0.31 5.10 -3.73
C HIS A 70 -0.91 4.19 -3.69
N LEU A 71 -0.76 3.00 -3.12
CA LEU A 71 -1.83 2.01 -2.97
C LEU A 71 -2.38 2.06 -1.55
N ARG A 72 -3.69 1.85 -1.42
CA ARG A 72 -4.34 1.50 -0.16
C ARG A 72 -4.93 0.11 -0.30
N VAL A 73 -4.31 -0.86 0.35
CA VAL A 73 -4.73 -2.26 0.34
C VAL A 73 -5.30 -2.63 1.69
N TYR A 74 -6.51 -3.18 1.70
CA TYR A 74 -7.12 -3.71 2.90
C TYR A 74 -6.85 -5.20 3.02
N ARG A 75 -6.37 -5.64 4.18
CA ARG A 75 -6.24 -7.05 4.55
C ARG A 75 -7.30 -7.39 5.59
N MET A 76 -8.16 -8.35 5.26
CA MET A 76 -9.16 -8.90 6.19
C MET A 76 -8.52 -9.61 7.38
N LEU A 77 -9.26 -9.78 8.47
CA LEU A 77 -8.81 -10.55 9.63
C LEU A 77 -8.61 -12.04 9.28
N PRO A 78 -7.75 -12.78 10.01
CA PRO A 78 -7.45 -14.18 9.72
C PRO A 78 -8.66 -15.12 9.65
N HIS A 79 -9.67 -14.92 10.49
CA HIS A 79 -10.90 -15.73 10.48
C HIS A 79 -11.79 -15.46 9.24
N TYR A 80 -11.53 -14.39 8.49
CA TYR A 80 -12.12 -14.12 7.18
C TYR A 80 -11.19 -14.51 6.02
N GLY A 81 -10.10 -15.24 6.29
CA GLY A 81 -9.19 -15.78 5.29
C GLY A 81 -8.10 -14.82 4.81
N SER A 82 -7.86 -13.71 5.51
CA SER A 82 -6.77 -12.76 5.22
C SER A 82 -6.75 -12.19 3.79
N LYS A 83 -7.91 -12.15 3.12
CA LYS A 83 -8.03 -11.65 1.73
C LYS A 83 -7.53 -10.21 1.61
N LEU A 84 -6.90 -9.92 0.48
CA LEU A 84 -6.43 -8.59 0.10
C LEU A 84 -7.40 -7.91 -0.87
N GLU A 85 -7.56 -6.60 -0.72
CA GLU A 85 -8.38 -5.78 -1.61
C GLU A 85 -7.71 -4.43 -1.86
N LEU A 86 -7.50 -4.07 -3.14
CA LEU A 86 -7.05 -2.74 -3.53
C LEU A 86 -8.20 -1.73 -3.41
N THR A 87 -8.34 -1.12 -2.24
CA THR A 87 -9.43 -0.19 -1.96
C THR A 87 -9.26 1.17 -2.66
N ARG A 88 -8.04 1.73 -2.69
CA ARG A 88 -7.73 3.03 -3.31
C ARG A 88 -6.35 3.06 -3.95
N LEU A 89 -6.19 3.98 -4.90
CA LEU A 89 -4.95 4.20 -5.64
C LEU A 89 -4.84 5.69 -5.95
N GLN A 90 -3.66 6.26 -5.77
CA GLN A 90 -3.31 7.60 -6.26
C GLN A 90 -2.20 7.48 -7.31
N GLU A 91 -2.36 8.17 -8.43
CA GLU A 91 -1.39 8.25 -9.53
C GLU A 91 -0.53 9.51 -9.45
N SER A 92 0.47 9.60 -10.33
CA SER A 92 1.31 10.79 -10.53
C SER A 92 2.00 11.26 -9.24
N LYS A 93 2.57 10.31 -8.50
CA LYS A 93 3.37 10.59 -7.31
C LYS A 93 4.85 10.62 -7.65
N ALA A 94 5.61 11.35 -6.84
CA ALA A 94 7.06 11.41 -6.94
C ALA A 94 7.74 10.64 -5.80
N HIS A 95 9.03 10.37 -5.96
CA HIS A 95 9.85 9.77 -4.90
C HIS A 95 9.79 10.56 -3.58
N SER A 96 9.75 11.90 -3.66
CA SER A 96 9.70 12.79 -2.49
C SER A 96 8.34 12.88 -1.80
N ASP A 97 7.25 12.43 -2.44
CA ASP A 97 5.91 12.55 -1.85
C ASP A 97 5.74 11.57 -0.69
N PRO A 98 5.45 12.00 0.55
CA PRO A 98 5.33 11.06 1.66
C PRO A 98 4.12 10.13 1.46
N ILE A 99 4.27 8.86 1.86
CA ILE A 99 3.13 7.95 1.95
C ILE A 99 2.35 8.27 3.23
N GLU A 100 1.12 8.73 3.05
CA GLU A 100 0.23 9.14 4.13
C GLU A 100 -1.10 8.41 4.04
N TYR A 101 -1.95 8.63 5.04
CA TYR A 101 -3.34 8.23 4.95
C TYR A 101 -4.05 8.95 3.79
N PHE A 102 -4.89 8.23 3.05
CA PHE A 102 -5.81 8.80 2.07
C PHE A 102 -7.09 7.96 1.96
N GLU A 103 -8.19 8.62 1.59
CA GLU A 103 -9.52 8.04 1.40
C GLU A 103 -9.88 7.75 -0.06
#